data_AF-K1SMH1-F1
#
_entry.id   AF-K1SMH1-F1
#
_cell.length_a   1.000
_cell.length_b   1.000
_cell.length_c   1.000
_cell.angle_alpha   90.00
_cell.angle_beta   90.00
_cell.angle_gamma   90.00
#
_symmetry.space_group_name_H-M   'P 1'
#
loop_
_entity.id
_entity.type
_entity.pdbx_description
1 polymer ?
#
loop_
_entity_poly.entity_id
_entity_poly.type
_entity_poly.pdbx_seq_one_letter_code
_entity_poly.pdbx_strand_id
1 'polypeptide(L)'
;SRHFAAVDDQYGENLRRKEALLEEMAAADILAGGFEMIRDFQRRWGEIGFVPIKQKEAIQKRYKEVVDKMFDTLRGSERDRSMDRFKEKVSSLKASGDRRLRTERDRLYNKVRQLEQDIALLENNIGFFSKSKNAEAMIAEVRAKIERAKQEMQAAIEKVKLIDQEENKE
;
A
#
# COMPACT_ATOMS: atom_id res chain seq x y z
N SER A 1 2.94 -28.79 -38.13
CA SER A 1 3.93 -28.90 -37.03
C SER A 1 4.94 -27.74 -36.93
N ARG A 2 5.02 -26.78 -37.87
CA ARG A 2 5.89 -25.59 -37.75
C ARG A 2 5.29 -24.44 -36.90
N HIS A 3 3.96 -24.33 -36.86
CA HIS A 3 3.28 -23.28 -36.08
C HIS A 3 3.41 -23.44 -34.56
N PHE A 4 3.47 -24.66 -34.05
CA PHE A 4 3.61 -24.90 -32.61
C PHE A 4 5.03 -24.58 -32.11
N ALA A 5 6.07 -24.94 -32.88
CA ALA A 5 7.45 -24.61 -32.54
C ALA A 5 7.71 -23.10 -32.48
N ALA A 6 7.21 -22.34 -33.47
CA ALA A 6 7.39 -20.88 -33.51
C ALA A 6 6.66 -20.15 -32.35
N VAL A 7 5.50 -20.67 -31.92
CA VAL A 7 4.74 -20.12 -30.78
C VAL A 7 5.43 -20.45 -29.46
N ASP A 8 5.97 -21.66 -29.31
CA ASP A 8 6.74 -22.04 -28.13
C ASP A 8 8.04 -21.21 -28.01
N ASP A 9 8.72 -20.94 -29.13
CA ASP A 9 9.90 -20.05 -29.17
C ASP A 9 9.55 -18.62 -28.78
N GLN A 10 8.42 -18.08 -29.27
CA GLN A 10 7.95 -16.73 -28.92
C GLN A 10 7.61 -16.63 -27.43
N TYR A 11 6.96 -17.63 -26.85
CA TYR A 11 6.66 -17.64 -25.42
C TYR A 11 7.92 -17.76 -24.58
N GLY A 12 8.91 -18.53 -25.02
CA GLY A 12 10.22 -18.58 -24.38
C GLY A 12 10.96 -17.24 -24.39
N GLU A 13 10.88 -16.48 -25.49
CA GLU A 13 11.42 -15.12 -25.56
C GLU A 13 10.67 -14.15 -24.64
N ASN A 14 9.34 -14.20 -24.62
CA ASN A 14 8.53 -13.39 -23.73
C ASN A 14 8.83 -13.68 -22.25
N LEU A 15 9.08 -14.94 -21.89
CA LEU A 15 9.49 -15.32 -20.54
C LEU A 15 10.81 -14.63 -20.16
N ARG A 16 11.84 -14.72 -21.02
CA ARG A 16 13.14 -14.07 -20.79
C ARG A 16 13.01 -12.56 -20.66
N ARG A 17 12.19 -11.92 -21.50
CA ARG A 17 11.90 -10.47 -21.41
C ARG A 17 11.21 -10.09 -20.11
N LYS A 18 10.28 -10.92 -19.61
CA LYS A 18 9.62 -10.69 -18.32
C LYS A 18 10.58 -10.89 -17.15
N GLU A 19 11.46 -11.88 -17.21
CA GLU A 19 12.49 -12.10 -16.19
C GLU A 19 13.45 -10.91 -16.12
N ALA A 20 13.95 -10.43 -17.27
CA ALA A 20 14.81 -9.25 -17.34
C ALA A 20 14.11 -7.99 -16.80
N LEU A 21 12.81 -7.80 -17.12
CA LEU A 21 12.04 -6.68 -16.59
C LEU A 21 11.91 -6.76 -15.05
N LEU A 22 11.76 -7.95 -14.48
CA LEU A 22 11.69 -8.12 -13.02
C LEU A 22 13.01 -7.81 -12.34
N GLU A 23 14.14 -8.12 -12.97
CA GLU A 23 15.46 -7.75 -12.47
C GLU A 23 15.66 -6.24 -12.50
N GLU A 24 15.25 -5.58 -13.59
CA GLU A 24 15.27 -4.12 -13.71
C GLU A 24 14.39 -3.46 -12.64
N MET A 25 13.16 -3.95 -12.45
CA MET A 25 12.25 -3.45 -11.41
C MET A 25 12.84 -3.61 -10.00
N ALA A 26 13.53 -4.72 -9.73
CA ALA A 26 14.14 -4.98 -8.43
C ALA A 26 15.37 -4.10 -8.15
N ALA A 27 16.07 -3.66 -9.20
CA ALA A 27 17.24 -2.79 -9.12
C ALA A 27 16.89 -1.29 -9.21
N ALA A 28 15.65 -0.95 -9.57
CA ALA A 28 15.23 0.43 -9.77
C ALA A 28 15.23 1.26 -8.47
N ASP A 29 15.74 2.49 -8.55
CA ASP A 29 15.57 3.47 -7.48
C ASP A 29 14.16 4.04 -7.52
N ILE A 30 13.24 3.35 -6.85
CA ILE A 30 11.84 3.73 -6.86
C ILE A 30 11.57 5.03 -6.10
N LEU A 31 12.41 5.38 -5.12
CA LEU A 31 12.24 6.62 -4.36
C LEU A 31 12.51 7.85 -5.23
N ALA A 32 13.45 7.73 -6.18
CA ALA A 32 13.71 8.77 -7.18
C ALA A 32 12.63 8.80 -8.28
N GLY A 33 12.19 7.63 -8.77
CA GLY A 33 11.24 7.51 -9.88
C GLY A 33 9.77 7.72 -9.52
N GLY A 34 9.40 7.50 -8.26
CA GLY A 34 8.02 7.66 -7.78
C GLY A 34 7.02 6.70 -8.44
N PHE A 35 5.73 7.04 -8.33
CA PHE A 35 4.63 6.22 -8.87
C PHE A 35 4.57 6.14 -10.40
N GLU A 36 5.17 7.12 -11.11
CA GLU A 36 5.25 7.09 -12.58
C GLU A 36 6.12 5.93 -13.07
N MET A 37 7.23 5.65 -12.37
CA MET A 37 8.12 4.54 -12.71
C MET A 37 7.41 3.18 -12.55
N ILE A 38 6.59 3.00 -11.51
CA ILE A 38 5.76 1.79 -11.38
C ILE A 38 4.82 1.65 -12.57
N ARG A 39 4.15 2.74 -12.98
CA ARG A 39 3.23 2.73 -14.13
C ARG A 39 3.92 2.35 -15.43
N ASP A 40 5.13 2.84 -15.67
CA ASP A 40 5.91 2.46 -16.84
C ASP A 40 6.26 0.95 -16.83
N PHE A 41 6.71 0.42 -15.69
CA PHE A 41 6.96 -1.02 -15.56
C PHE A 41 5.72 -1.87 -15.79
N GLN A 42 4.56 -1.47 -15.26
CA GLN A 42 3.29 -2.18 -15.48
C GLN A 42 2.89 -2.17 -16.95
N ARG A 43 3.08 -1.04 -17.65
CA ARG A 43 2.84 -0.92 -19.10
C ARG A 43 3.75 -1.87 -19.88
N ARG A 44 5.06 -1.81 -19.63
CA ARG A 44 6.07 -2.67 -20.29
C ARG A 44 5.81 -4.15 -20.04
N TRP A 45 5.38 -4.52 -18.84
CA TRP A 45 4.99 -5.89 -18.49
C TRP A 45 3.82 -6.38 -19.35
N GLY A 46 2.81 -5.53 -19.55
CA GLY A 46 1.64 -5.84 -20.39
C GLY A 46 1.99 -6.02 -21.87
N GLU A 47 2.95 -5.23 -22.38
CA GLU A 47 3.38 -5.25 -23.78
C GLU A 47 4.16 -6.52 -24.18
N ILE A 48 4.77 -7.24 -23.24
CA ILE A 48 5.56 -8.45 -23.55
C ILE A 48 4.67 -9.62 -24.01
N GLY A 49 3.42 -9.71 -23.53
CA GLY A 49 2.48 -10.76 -23.93
C GLY A 49 2.58 -12.06 -23.10
N PHE A 50 2.18 -13.18 -23.70
CA PHE A 50 2.04 -14.47 -23.00
C PHE A 50 3.38 -15.21 -22.84
N VAL A 51 3.47 -16.02 -21.79
CA VAL A 51 4.61 -16.90 -21.47
C VAL A 51 4.14 -18.37 -21.45
N PRO A 52 5.05 -19.36 -21.42
CA PRO A 52 4.63 -20.75 -21.42
C PRO A 52 3.84 -21.08 -20.14
N ILE A 53 2.82 -21.92 -20.29
CA ILE A 53 1.83 -22.20 -19.24
C ILE A 53 2.49 -22.66 -17.93
N LYS A 54 3.56 -23.46 -18.04
CA LYS A 54 4.30 -23.99 -16.88
C LYS A 54 4.93 -22.91 -16.00
N GLN A 55 5.34 -21.77 -16.58
CA GLN A 55 6.00 -20.67 -15.85
C GLN A 55 5.07 -19.49 -15.56
N LYS A 56 3.90 -19.45 -16.19
CA LYS A 56 2.94 -18.34 -16.09
C LYS A 56 2.62 -17.94 -14.65
N GLU A 57 2.30 -18.91 -13.80
CA GLU A 57 1.92 -18.62 -12.41
C GLU A 57 3.11 -18.12 -11.59
N ALA A 58 4.27 -18.77 -11.75
CA ALA A 58 5.50 -18.38 -11.04
C ALA A 58 5.94 -16.96 -11.40
N ILE A 59 5.94 -16.61 -12.69
CA ILE A 59 6.37 -15.29 -13.15
C ILE A 59 5.35 -14.21 -12.74
N GLN A 60 4.05 -14.52 -12.75
CA GLN A 60 3.01 -13.60 -12.32
C GLN A 60 3.07 -13.33 -10.81
N LYS A 61 3.36 -14.36 -10.00
CA LYS A 61 3.57 -14.21 -8.56
C LYS A 61 4.77 -13.31 -8.26
N ARG A 62 5.92 -13.58 -8.89
CA ARG A 62 7.14 -12.76 -8.72
C ARG A 62 6.90 -11.30 -9.12
N TYR A 63 6.18 -11.07 -10.22
CA TYR A 63 5.78 -9.73 -10.62
C TYR A 63 4.94 -9.01 -9.58
N LYS A 64 3.92 -9.68 -9.05
CA LYS A 64 3.08 -9.10 -7.99
C LYS A 64 3.91 -8.73 -6.76
N GLU A 65 4.80 -9.62 -6.31
CA GLU A 65 5.67 -9.38 -5.15
C GLU A 65 6.60 -8.17 -5.36
N VAL A 66 7.19 -8.02 -6.56
CA VAL A 66 8.05 -6.88 -6.87
C VAL A 66 7.24 -5.58 -6.91
N VAL A 67 6.08 -5.57 -7.56
CA VAL A 67 5.18 -4.39 -7.59
C VAL A 67 4.72 -4.01 -6.19
N ASP A 68 4.30 -4.98 -5.38
CA ASP A 68 3.86 -4.75 -3.99
C ASP A 68 5.00 -4.13 -3.17
N LYS A 69 6.23 -4.66 -3.27
CA LYS A 69 7.41 -4.09 -2.60
C LYS A 69 7.72 -2.66 -3.02
N MET A 70 7.58 -2.34 -4.31
CA MET A 70 7.78 -0.98 -4.82
C MET A 70 6.76 0.00 -4.23
N PHE A 71 5.48 -0.39 -4.19
CA PHE A 71 4.43 0.40 -3.55
C PHE A 71 4.66 0.59 -2.05
N ASP A 72 5.05 -0.46 -1.34
CA ASP A 72 5.34 -0.39 0.10
C ASP A 72 6.51 0.54 0.40
N THR A 73 7.54 0.53 -0.45
CA THR A 73 8.70 1.44 -0.32
C THR A 73 8.28 2.90 -0.46
N LEU A 74 7.48 3.24 -1.49
CA LEU A 74 6.98 4.60 -1.70
C LEU A 74 6.07 5.05 -0.56
N ARG A 75 5.11 4.21 -0.17
CA ARG A 75 4.18 4.51 0.94
C ARG A 75 4.90 4.66 2.26
N GLY A 76 5.92 3.84 2.52
CA GLY A 76 6.79 3.95 3.69
C GLY A 76 7.48 5.31 3.73
N SER A 77 8.10 5.72 2.62
CA SER A 77 8.74 7.05 2.52
C SER A 77 7.75 8.21 2.73
N GLU A 78 6.55 8.13 2.16
CA GLU A 78 5.51 9.13 2.37
C GLU A 78 5.05 9.19 3.84
N ARG A 79 4.91 8.03 4.49
CA ARG A 79 4.58 7.94 5.93
C ARG A 79 5.67 8.59 6.78
N ASP A 80 6.93 8.29 6.51
CA ASP A 80 8.06 8.84 7.27
C ASP A 80 8.12 10.37 7.14
N ARG A 81 8.02 10.89 5.90
CA ARG A 81 7.93 12.35 5.66
C ARG A 81 6.71 12.98 6.35
N SER A 82 5.57 12.30 6.37
CA SER A 82 4.37 12.76 7.07
C SER A 82 4.59 12.83 8.59
N MET A 83 5.33 11.88 9.15
CA MET A 83 5.69 11.87 10.56
C MET A 83 6.73 12.95 10.90
N ASP A 84 7.70 13.21 10.04
CA ASP A 84 8.68 14.27 10.28
C ASP A 84 8.05 15.66 10.25
N ARG A 85 7.17 15.95 9.27
CA ARG A 85 6.36 17.18 9.28
C ARG A 85 5.48 17.28 10.52
N PHE A 86 5.00 16.15 11.02
CA PHE A 86 4.20 16.14 12.24
C PHE A 86 5.04 16.44 13.49
N LYS A 87 6.27 15.94 13.58
CA LYS A 87 7.22 16.31 14.65
C LYS A 87 7.45 17.82 14.68
N GLU A 88 7.74 18.42 13.53
CA GLU A 88 7.92 19.87 13.40
C GLU A 88 6.68 20.64 13.87
N LYS A 89 5.49 20.19 13.47
CA LYS A 89 4.21 20.74 13.93
C LYS A 89 4.09 20.64 15.46
N VAL A 90 4.42 19.49 16.05
CA VAL A 90 4.36 19.29 17.51
C VAL A 90 5.30 20.24 18.24
N SER A 91 6.54 20.38 17.78
CA SER A 91 7.51 21.34 18.35
C SER A 91 6.99 22.79 18.28
N SER A 92 6.39 23.18 17.16
CA SER A 92 5.78 24.50 16.99
C SER A 92 4.56 24.73 17.91
N LEU A 93 3.70 23.72 18.06
CA LEU A 93 2.56 23.77 18.96
C LEU A 93 2.99 23.87 20.43
N LYS A 94 4.01 23.10 20.83
CA LYS A 94 4.59 23.16 22.19
C LYS A 94 5.15 24.56 22.48
N ALA A 95 5.89 25.15 21.54
CA ALA A 95 6.40 26.53 21.67
C ALA A 95 5.29 27.59 21.76
N SER A 96 4.10 27.30 21.24
CA SER A 96 2.92 28.18 21.30
C SER A 96 2.05 27.98 22.55
N GLY A 97 2.43 27.06 23.45
CA GLY A 97 1.74 26.75 24.71
C GLY A 97 0.92 25.45 24.71
N ASP A 98 0.92 24.77 25.86
CA ASP A 98 0.41 23.41 26.06
C ASP A 98 -1.04 23.20 25.65
N ARG A 99 -1.88 24.24 25.76
CA ARG A 99 -3.30 24.15 25.39
C ARG A 99 -3.49 23.72 23.94
N ARG A 100 -2.64 24.21 23.03
CA ARG A 100 -2.73 23.88 21.59
C ARG A 100 -2.28 22.45 21.32
N LEU A 101 -1.23 21.99 22.01
CA LEU A 101 -0.75 20.62 21.90
C LEU A 101 -1.80 19.62 22.40
N ARG A 102 -2.40 19.87 23.56
CA ARG A 102 -3.51 19.06 24.10
C ARG A 102 -4.73 19.03 23.17
N THR A 103 -5.08 20.17 22.58
CA THR A 103 -6.18 20.23 21.60
C THR A 103 -5.92 19.35 20.37
N GLU A 104 -4.67 19.35 19.87
CA GLU A 104 -4.28 18.50 18.74
C GLU A 104 -4.29 17.01 19.13
N ARG A 105 -3.82 16.69 20.35
CA ARG A 105 -3.89 15.34 20.93
C ARG A 105 -5.32 14.84 20.99
N ASP A 106 -6.24 15.62 21.55
CA ASP A 106 -7.66 15.27 21.69
C ASP A 106 -8.32 15.07 20.32
N ARG A 107 -7.98 15.92 19.34
CA ARG A 107 -8.45 15.78 17.95
C ARG A 107 -8.04 14.43 17.35
N LEU A 108 -6.78 14.03 17.53
CA LEU A 108 -6.28 12.75 17.04
C LEU A 108 -6.92 11.57 17.79
N TYR A 109 -7.09 11.68 19.11
CA TYR A 109 -7.75 10.65 19.92
C TYR A 109 -9.21 10.45 19.52
N ASN A 110 -9.95 11.53 19.25
CA ASN A 110 -11.32 11.47 18.73
C ASN A 110 -11.37 10.81 17.36
N LYS A 111 -10.38 11.09 16.50
CA LYS A 111 -10.26 10.45 15.20
C LYS A 111 -10.01 8.95 15.32
N VAL A 112 -9.15 8.51 16.24
CA VAL A 112 -8.93 7.07 16.52
C VAL A 112 -10.24 6.42 16.92
N ARG A 113 -10.98 6.99 17.87
CA ARG A 113 -12.27 6.46 18.32
C ARG A 113 -13.30 6.36 17.20
N GLN A 114 -13.36 7.35 16.31
CA GLN A 114 -14.26 7.32 15.15
C GLN A 114 -13.89 6.19 14.20
N LEU A 115 -12.60 6.05 13.86
CA LEU A 115 -12.12 4.99 12.97
C LEU A 115 -12.37 3.59 13.54
N GLU A 116 -12.19 3.40 14.86
CA GLU A 116 -12.54 2.15 15.55
C GLU A 116 -14.02 1.78 15.37
N GLN A 117 -14.92 2.75 15.52
CA GLN A 117 -16.36 2.55 15.31
C GLN A 117 -16.67 2.23 13.85
N ASP A 118 -16.07 2.96 12.91
CA ASP A 118 -16.28 2.75 11.47
C ASP A 118 -15.79 1.36 11.06
N ILE A 119 -14.63 0.92 11.56
CA ILE A 119 -14.11 -0.43 11.31
C ILE A 119 -15.09 -1.48 11.84
N ALA A 120 -15.58 -1.34 13.07
CA ALA A 120 -16.54 -2.28 13.64
C ALA A 120 -17.84 -2.36 12.82
N LEU A 121 -18.35 -1.23 12.33
CA LEU A 121 -19.52 -1.18 11.44
C LEU A 121 -19.25 -1.89 10.10
N LEU A 122 -18.09 -1.65 9.49
CA LEU A 122 -17.71 -2.29 8.23
C LEU A 122 -17.49 -3.80 8.41
N GLU A 123 -16.91 -4.25 9.51
CA GLU A 123 -16.74 -5.67 9.84
C GLU A 123 -18.11 -6.36 10.04
N ASN A 124 -19.05 -5.70 10.72
CA ASN A 124 -20.44 -6.15 10.81
C ASN A 124 -21.11 -6.26 9.44
N ASN A 125 -20.88 -5.28 8.55
CA ASN A 125 -21.41 -5.30 7.19
C ASN A 125 -20.91 -6.52 6.39
N ILE A 126 -19.63 -6.88 6.51
CA ILE A 126 -19.10 -8.12 5.90
C ILE A 126 -19.83 -9.36 6.45
N GLY A 127 -20.07 -9.40 7.77
CA GLY A 127 -20.83 -10.47 8.40
C GLY A 127 -22.23 -10.64 7.79
N PHE A 128 -22.90 -9.54 7.42
CA PHE A 128 -24.18 -9.57 6.72
C PHE A 128 -24.05 -10.04 5.26
N PHE A 129 -23.08 -9.50 4.52
CA PHE A 129 -22.87 -9.83 3.10
C PHE A 129 -22.41 -11.26 2.87
N SER A 130 -21.66 -11.86 3.79
CA SER A 130 -21.18 -13.25 3.68
C SER A 130 -22.31 -14.29 3.57
N LYS A 131 -23.55 -13.92 3.93
CA LYS A 131 -24.75 -14.77 3.80
C LYS A 131 -25.40 -14.72 2.41
N SER A 132 -24.93 -13.83 1.52
CA SER A 132 -25.51 -13.62 0.19
C SER A 132 -24.65 -14.23 -0.92
N LYS A 133 -25.26 -15.01 -1.81
CA LYS A 133 -24.55 -15.79 -2.86
C LYS A 133 -23.81 -14.95 -3.91
N ASN A 134 -24.08 -13.65 -4.02
CA ASN A 134 -23.51 -12.76 -5.06
C ASN A 134 -22.74 -11.56 -4.48
N ALA A 135 -22.29 -11.62 -3.22
CA ALA A 135 -21.71 -10.46 -2.54
C ALA A 135 -20.18 -10.36 -2.61
N GLU A 136 -19.50 -11.25 -3.33
CA GLU A 136 -18.02 -11.35 -3.37
C GLU A 136 -17.33 -9.99 -3.67
N ALA A 137 -17.79 -9.29 -4.71
CA ALA A 137 -17.23 -8.00 -5.11
C ALA A 137 -17.45 -6.91 -4.04
N MET A 138 -18.63 -6.90 -3.42
CA MET A 138 -18.95 -5.95 -2.34
C MET A 138 -18.11 -6.25 -1.09
N ILE A 139 -17.93 -7.53 -0.75
CA ILE A 139 -17.08 -7.96 0.36
C ILE A 139 -15.63 -7.51 0.12
N ALA A 140 -15.11 -7.68 -1.10
CA ALA A 140 -13.76 -7.23 -1.45
C ALA A 140 -13.61 -5.71 -1.29
N GLU A 141 -14.59 -4.92 -1.73
CA GLU A 141 -14.59 -3.47 -1.56
C GLU A 141 -14.63 -3.05 -0.08
N VAL A 142 -15.49 -3.68 0.73
CA VAL A 142 -15.60 -3.38 2.16
C VAL A 142 -14.31 -3.76 2.89
N ARG A 143 -13.69 -4.90 2.55
CA ARG A 143 -12.36 -5.28 3.07
C ARG A 143 -11.31 -4.23 2.75
N ALA A 144 -11.27 -3.73 1.51
CA ALA A 144 -10.34 -2.68 1.12
C ALA A 144 -10.55 -1.38 1.91
N LYS A 145 -11.81 -1.03 2.24
CA LYS A 145 -12.13 0.12 3.10
C LYS A 145 -11.65 -0.09 4.54
N ILE A 146 -11.86 -1.28 5.11
CA ILE A 146 -11.38 -1.64 6.45
C ILE A 146 -9.86 -1.51 6.53
N GLU A 147 -9.12 -2.04 5.55
CA GLU A 147 -7.66 -1.95 5.55
C GLU A 147 -7.17 -0.50 5.50
N ARG A 148 -7.80 0.36 4.70
CA ARG A 148 -7.48 1.80 4.66
C ARG A 148 -7.77 2.48 6.01
N ALA A 149 -8.92 2.19 6.62
CA ALA A 149 -9.29 2.74 7.93
C ALA A 149 -8.30 2.29 9.02
N LYS A 150 -7.88 1.01 9.01
CA LYS A 150 -6.87 0.47 9.93
C LYS A 150 -5.52 1.17 9.78
N GLN A 151 -5.07 1.41 8.54
CA GLN A 151 -3.84 2.16 8.27
C GLN A 151 -3.92 3.60 8.78
N GLU A 152 -5.04 4.28 8.54
CA GLU A 152 -5.25 5.66 9.00
C GLU A 152 -5.32 5.76 10.54
N MET A 153 -5.97 4.80 11.18
CA MET A 153 -6.07 4.69 12.63
C MET A 153 -4.69 4.47 13.25
N GLN A 154 -3.90 3.56 12.69
CA GLN A 154 -2.54 3.30 13.14
C GLN A 154 -1.65 4.56 13.04
N ALA A 155 -1.73 5.30 11.93
CA ALA A 155 -1.01 6.55 11.76
C ALA A 155 -1.46 7.63 12.77
N ALA A 156 -2.74 7.68 13.13
CA ALA A 156 -3.24 8.59 14.16
C ALA A 156 -2.73 8.20 15.56
N ILE A 157 -2.72 6.90 15.89
CA ILE A 157 -2.16 6.37 17.15
C ILE A 157 -0.67 6.73 17.28
N GLU A 158 0.12 6.55 16.22
CA GLU A 158 1.54 6.91 16.21
C GLU A 158 1.76 8.41 16.48
N LYS A 159 0.90 9.26 15.93
CA LYS A 159 0.92 10.71 16.18
C LYS A 159 0.54 11.06 17.62
N VAL A 160 -0.45 10.40 18.21
CA VAL A 160 -0.80 10.58 19.63
C VAL A 160 0.37 10.18 20.53
N LYS A 161 0.96 9.00 20.30
CA LYS A 161 2.14 8.53 21.05
C LYS A 161 3.30 9.51 20.97
N LEU A 162 3.50 10.13 19.81
CA LEU A 162 4.54 11.14 19.63
C LEU A 162 4.27 12.39 20.49
N ILE A 163 3.03 12.88 20.52
CA ILE A 163 2.66 13.99 21.42
C ILE A 163 2.90 13.59 22.88
N ASP A 164 2.42 12.41 23.30
CA ASP A 164 2.59 11.92 24.68
C ASP A 164 4.08 11.84 25.07
N GLN A 165 4.96 11.43 24.15
CA GLN A 165 6.40 11.40 24.38
C GLN A 165 7.00 12.80 24.55
N GLU A 166 6.54 13.79 23.79
CA GLU A 166 7.04 15.17 23.90
C GLU A 166 6.50 15.90 25.15
N GLU A 167 5.32 15.54 25.64
CA GLU A 167 4.77 16.02 26.93
C GLU A 167 5.55 15.43 28.12
N ASN A 168 5.98 14.17 28.05
CA ASN A 168 6.70 13.47 29.13
C ASN A 168 8.23 13.73 29.18
N LYS A 169 8.78 14.55 28.29
CA LYS A 169 10.21 14.92 28.25
C LYS A 169 10.58 16.06 29.22
N GLU A 170 9.64 16.47 30.07
CA GLU A 170 9.83 17.43 31.18
C GLU A 170 10.18 16.70 32.48
#